data_AF-A0A381P476-F1
#
_entry.id   AF-A0A381P476-F1
#
_cell.length_a   1.000
_cell.length_b   1.000
_cell.length_c   1.000
_cell.angle_alpha   90.00
_cell.angle_beta   90.00
_cell.angle_gamma   90.00
#
_symmetry.space_group_name_H-M   'P 1'
#
loop_
_entity.id
_entity.type
_entity.pdbx_description
1 polymer ?
#
loop_
_entity_poly.entity_id
_entity_poly.type
_entity_poly.pdbx_seq_one_letter_code
_entity_poly.pdbx_strand_id
1 'polypeptide(L)' 'MEVINEETGKPVLKMIGKGEKLFQKLKLKTIHISISHDRTHAIAHAIAEK' A
#
# COMPACT_ATOMS: atom_id res chain seq x y z
N MET A 1 -2.22 8.82 2.44
CA MET A 1 -1.94 7.42 2.02
C MET A 1 -3.30 6.77 1.98
N GLU A 2 -3.66 6.23 0.83
CA GLU A 2 -4.98 5.67 0.58
C GLU A 2 -4.82 4.28 -0.01
N VAL A 3 -5.67 3.35 0.41
CA VAL A 3 -5.77 2.03 -0.21
C VAL A 3 -6.90 2.10 -1.23
N ILE A 4 -6.56 1.86 -2.49
CA ILE A 4 -7.52 1.78 -3.59
C ILE A 4 -7.60 0.34 -4.06
N ASN A 5 -8.79 -0.15 -4.42
CA ASN A 5 -8.92 -1.45 -5.08
C ASN A 5 -8.87 -1.23 -6.58
N GLU A 6 -7.97 -1.91 -7.27
CA GLU A 6 -8.00 -1.94 -8.73
C GLU A 6 -9.20 -2.73 -9.24
N GLU A 7 -9.51 -2.60 -10.54
CA GLU A 7 -10.62 -3.32 -11.17
C GLU A 7 -10.52 -4.84 -11.02
N THR A 8 -9.31 -5.36 -10.82
CA THR A 8 -9.04 -6.78 -10.54
C THR A 8 -9.36 -7.19 -9.08
N GLY A 9 -9.79 -6.26 -8.23
CA GLY A 9 -10.02 -6.45 -6.80
C GLY A 9 -8.74 -6.41 -5.95
N LYS A 10 -7.58 -6.17 -6.57
CA LYS A 10 -6.30 -6.10 -5.87
C LYS A 10 -6.18 -4.76 -5.10
N PRO A 11 -5.85 -4.78 -3.80
CA PRO A 11 -5.57 -3.56 -3.06
C PRO A 11 -4.21 -2.98 -3.48
N VAL A 12 -4.20 -1.70 -3.81
CA VAL A 12 -3.01 -0.93 -4.20
C VAL A 12 -2.89 0.29 -3.30
N LEU A 13 -1.66 0.60 -2.91
CA LEU A 13 -1.38 1.71 -2.02
C LEU A 13 -1.01 2.97 -2.80
N LYS A 14 -1.85 4.00 -2.70
CA LYS A 14 -1.58 5.32 -3.25
C LYS A 14 -0.98 6.23 -2.18
N MET A 15 0.30 6.56 -2.36
CA MET A 15 0.98 7.56 -1.53
C MET A 15 0.62 8.95 -2.06
N ILE A 16 0.18 9.83 -1.16
CA ILE A 16 -0.17 11.23 -1.47
C ILE A 16 0.52 12.18 -0.48
N GLY A 17 0.80 13.40 -0.94
CA GLY A 17 1.36 14.47 -0.10
C GLY A 17 2.76 14.17 0.42
N LYS A 18 2.97 14.29 1.74
CA LYS A 18 4.30 14.08 2.36
C LYS A 18 4.81 12.64 2.22
N GLY A 19 3.91 11.65 2.20
CA GLY A 19 4.28 10.25 2.03
C GLY A 19 4.83 9.95 0.63
N GLU A 20 4.27 10.60 -0.39
CA GLU A 20 4.75 10.49 -1.78
C GLU A 20 6.18 11.06 -1.92
N LYS A 21 6.45 12.21 -1.30
CA LYS A 21 7.80 12.81 -1.28
C LYS A 21 8.84 11.87 -0.66
N LEU A 22 8.49 11.19 0.44
CA LEU A 22 9.37 10.20 1.06
C LEU A 22 9.56 8.97 0.16
N PHE A 23 8.48 8.50 -0.47
CA PHE A 23 8.50 7.37 -1.40
C PHE A 23 9.44 7.63 -2.59
N GLN A 24 9.35 8.81 -3.20
CA GLN A 24 10.25 9.25 -4.27
C GLN A 24 11.68 9.44 -3.78
N LYS A 25 11.89 10.03 -2.59
CA LYS A 25 13.24 10.23 -2.01
C LYS A 25 13.95 8.90 -1.76
N LEU A 26 13.22 7.88 -1.32
CA LEU A 26 13.73 6.52 -1.11
C LEU A 26 13.91 5.74 -2.42
N LYS A 27 13.48 6.31 -3.56
CA LYS A 27 13.48 5.69 -4.90
C LYS A 27 12.76 4.34 -4.94
N LEU A 28 11.67 4.22 -4.19
CA LEU A 28 10.86 3.01 -4.19
C LEU A 28 9.99 2.99 -5.46
N LYS A 29 9.84 1.80 -6.07
CA LYS A 29 9.02 1.62 -7.29
C LYS A 29 7.58 1.28 -6.97
N THR A 30 7.38 0.33 -6.06
CA THR A 30 6.04 -0.22 -5.81
C THR A 30 5.93 -0.68 -4.36
N ILE A 31 4.74 -0.50 -3.76
CA ILE A 31 4.39 -1.10 -2.47
C ILE A 31 3.32 -2.15 -2.75
N HIS A 32 3.67 -3.40 -2.48
CA HIS A 32 2.74 -4.52 -2.49
C HIS A 32 2.07 -4.58 -1.12
N ILE A 33 0.75 -4.41 -1.07
CA ILE A 33 -0.02 -4.53 0.16
C ILE A 33 -0.96 -5.73 0.08
N SER A 34 -1.07 -6.47 1.17
CA SER A 34 -2.08 -7.51 1.37
C SER A 34 -2.77 -7.26 2.70
N ILE A 35 -4.09 -7.18 2.66
CA ILE A 35 -4.93 -6.92 3.84
C ILE A 35 -5.79 -8.17 4.03
N SER A 36 -5.82 -8.68 5.25
CA SER A 36 -6.67 -9.82 5.61
C SER A 36 -7.32 -9.50 6.93
N HIS A 37 -8.60 -9.83 7.07
CA HIS A 37 -9.31 -9.63 8.32
C HIS A 37 -10.24 -10.81 8.58
N ASP A 38 -10.49 -11.06 9.86
CA ASP A 38 -11.54 -11.91 10.37
C ASP A 38 -12.57 -11.04 11.13
N ARG A 39 -13.57 -11.65 11.80
CA ARG A 39 -14.55 -10.93 12.63
C ARG A 39 -13.93 -10.14 13.76
N THR A 40 -12.76 -10.55 14.25
CA THR A 40 -12.18 -10.03 15.50
C THR A 40 -10.84 -9.32 15.30
N HIS A 41 -10.16 -9.57 14.19
CA HIS A 41 -8.81 -9.06 13.95
C HIS A 41 -8.61 -8.68 12.49
N ALA A 42 -7.75 -7.70 12.26
CA ALA A 42 -7.29 -7.32 10.93
C ALA A 42 -5.76 -7.28 10.91
N ILE A 43 -5.18 -7.77 9.83
CA ILE A 43 -3.75 -7.75 9.56
C ILE A 43 -3.49 -7.11 8.20
N ALA A 44 -2.36 -6.43 8.08
CA ALA A 44 -1.90 -5.88 6.82
C ALA A 44 -0.40 -6.09 6.67
N HIS A 45 0.02 -6.61 5.53
CA HIS A 45 1.41 -6.78 5.14
C HIS A 45 1.73 -5.81 4.01
N ALA A 46 2.80 -5.04 4.14
CA ALA A 46 3.27 -4.11 3.11
C ALA A 46 4.75 -4.37 2.80
N ILE A 47 5.06 -4.61 1.53
CA ILE A 47 6.42 -4.85 1.04
C ILE A 47 6.75 -3.76 0.02
N ALA A 48 7.83 -3.02 0.26
CA ALA A 48 8.30 -1.97 -0.63
C ALA A 48 9.45 -2.51 -1.51
N GLU A 49 9.27 -2.43 -2.83
CA GLU A 49 10.27 -2.78 -3.84
C GLU A 49 10.96 -1.51 -4.38
N LYS A 50 12.24 -1.63 -4.77
CA LYS A 50 13.09 -0.55 -5.29
C LYS A 50 13.43 -0.70 -6.78
#